data_AF-A0A2W4R1N0-F1
#
_entry.id   AF-A0A2W4R1N0-F1
#
_cell.length_a   1.000
_cell.length_b   1.000
_cell.length_c   1.000
_cell.angle_alpha   90.00
_cell.angle_beta   90.00
_cell.angle_gamma   90.00
#
_symmetry.space_group_name_H-M   'P 1'
#
loop_
_entity.id
_entity.type
_entity.pdbx_description
1 polymer ?
#
loop_
_entity_poly.entity_id
_entity_poly.type
_entity_poly.pdbx_seq_one_letter_code
_entity_poly.pdbx_strand_id
1 'polypeptide(L)'
;MAAMRIFLIGAACVGKTTIGRRLAGRLNVAFFDLDEEVEEFFGISIERLQKKFLTMPTYREEAAKVLLRTLERPDSRDSVIALPPSGLMGGYWRVMKKPQASSLFSVTSRKSYWKGSCSSTSTPSRLTKN
;
A
#
# COMPACT_ATOMS: atom_id res chain seq x y z
N MET A 1 -13.72 -7.10 -19.03
CA MET A 1 -12.73 -7.84 -18.22
C MET A 1 -12.47 -7.06 -16.94
N ALA A 2 -12.48 -7.73 -15.80
CA ALA A 2 -12.17 -7.10 -14.51
C ALA A 2 -10.66 -6.82 -14.43
N ALA A 3 -10.27 -5.65 -13.93
CA ALA A 3 -8.87 -5.29 -13.69
C ALA A 3 -8.34 -6.04 -12.45
N MET A 4 -7.17 -6.68 -12.51
CA MET A 4 -6.56 -7.37 -11.36
C MET A 4 -5.40 -6.56 -10.79
N ARG A 5 -5.63 -5.84 -9.69
CA ARG A 5 -4.58 -5.07 -9.00
C ARG A 5 -4.20 -5.68 -7.67
N ILE A 6 -2.91 -5.93 -7.47
CA ILE A 6 -2.36 -6.46 -6.23
C ILE A 6 -1.56 -5.37 -5.53
N PHE A 7 -2.01 -4.95 -4.36
CA PHE A 7 -1.32 -3.94 -3.56
C PHE A 7 -0.47 -4.61 -2.47
N LEU A 8 0.81 -4.27 -2.41
CA LEU A 8 1.74 -4.72 -1.38
C LEU A 8 1.96 -3.62 -0.35
N ILE A 9 1.56 -3.88 0.89
CA ILE A 9 1.78 -2.99 2.05
C ILE A 9 2.68 -3.68 3.08
N GLY A 10 3.34 -2.90 3.94
CA GLY A 10 4.22 -3.45 4.97
C GLY A 10 5.30 -2.47 5.40
N ALA A 11 6.04 -2.80 6.46
CA ALA A 11 7.09 -1.93 7.02
C ALA A 11 8.16 -1.57 5.97
N ALA A 12 8.87 -0.45 6.19
CA ALA A 12 9.99 -0.07 5.33
C ALA A 12 11.05 -1.19 5.35
N CYS A 13 11.75 -1.40 4.24
CA CYS A 13 12.85 -2.36 4.13
C CYS A 13 12.49 -3.85 4.31
N VAL A 14 11.21 -4.25 4.30
CA VAL A 14 10.81 -5.69 4.29
C VAL A 14 10.96 -6.36 2.92
N GLY A 15 11.42 -5.62 1.89
CA GLY A 15 11.63 -6.14 0.54
C GLY A 15 10.38 -6.15 -0.35
N LYS A 16 9.41 -5.24 -0.12
CA LYS A 16 8.18 -5.13 -0.92
C LYS A 16 8.47 -4.98 -2.42
N THR A 17 9.44 -4.13 -2.77
CA THR A 17 9.89 -3.93 -4.16
C THR A 17 10.44 -5.22 -4.76
N THR A 18 11.27 -5.95 -4.02
CA THR A 18 11.84 -7.23 -4.48
C THR A 18 10.79 -8.32 -4.66
N ILE A 19 9.90 -8.49 -3.68
CA ILE A 19 8.82 -9.47 -3.72
C ILE A 19 7.82 -9.11 -4.82
N GLY A 20 7.45 -7.83 -4.92
CA GLY A 20 6.52 -7.33 -5.91
C GLY A 20 7.02 -7.51 -7.34
N ARG A 21 8.29 -7.18 -7.61
CA ARG A 21 8.91 -7.42 -8.92
C ARG A 21 8.92 -8.91 -9.29
N ARG A 22 9.24 -9.79 -8.34
CA ARG A 22 9.19 -11.24 -8.56
C ARG A 22 7.76 -11.76 -8.78
N LEU A 23 6.79 -11.25 -8.03
CA LEU A 23 5.38 -11.62 -8.16
C LEU A 23 4.83 -11.18 -9.52
N ALA A 24 5.11 -9.93 -9.91
CA ALA A 24 4.69 -9.37 -11.18
C ALA A 24 5.28 -10.16 -12.36
N GLY A 25 6.58 -10.50 -12.30
CA GLY A 25 7.22 -11.32 -13.32
C GLY A 25 6.62 -12.73 -13.44
N ARG A 26 6.19 -13.34 -12.33
CA ARG A 26 5.51 -14.65 -12.33
C ARG A 26 4.09 -14.59 -12.90
N LEU A 27 3.40 -13.47 -12.67
CA LEU A 27 2.05 -13.22 -13.17
C LEU A 27 2.04 -12.63 -14.59
N ASN A 28 3.21 -12.28 -15.13
CA ASN A 28 3.39 -11.57 -16.39
C ASN A 28 2.59 -10.24 -16.45
N VAL A 29 2.64 -9.48 -15.35
CA VAL A 29 1.96 -8.19 -15.18
C VAL A 29 2.96 -7.08 -14.87
N ALA A 30 2.54 -5.82 -14.97
CA ALA A 30 3.39 -4.69 -14.62
C ALA A 30 3.65 -4.61 -13.11
N PHE A 31 4.81 -4.06 -12.73
CA PHE A 31 5.15 -3.73 -11.36
C PHE A 31 5.35 -2.23 -11.22
N PHE A 32 4.75 -1.63 -10.21
CA PHE A 32 4.92 -0.22 -9.85
C PHE A 32 5.37 -0.09 -8.41
N ASP A 33 6.42 0.68 -8.16
CA ASP A 33 6.75 1.14 -6.82
C ASP A 33 6.25 2.57 -6.67
N LEU A 34 5.31 2.80 -5.75
CA LEU A 34 4.73 4.13 -5.58
C LEU A 34 5.78 5.16 -5.16
N ASP A 35 6.81 4.73 -4.42
CA ASP A 35 7.88 5.63 -4.02
C ASP A 35 8.66 6.10 -5.27
N GLU A 36 9.01 5.19 -6.19
CA GLU A 36 9.66 5.52 -7.48
C GLU A 36 8.76 6.42 -8.35
N GLU A 37 7.47 6.10 -8.47
CA GLU A 37 6.51 6.90 -9.27
C GLU A 37 6.34 8.33 -8.71
N VAL A 38 6.40 8.49 -7.38
CA VAL A 38 6.36 9.81 -6.73
C VAL A 38 7.63 10.60 -7.04
N GLU A 39 8.81 9.98 -6.95
CA GLU A 39 10.07 10.65 -7.29
C GLU A 39 10.12 11.07 -8.75
N GLU A 40 9.67 10.20 -9.66
CA GLU A 40 9.59 10.48 -11.09
C GLU A 40 8.62 11.62 -11.38
N PHE A 41 7.45 11.63 -10.74
CA PHE A 41 6.43 12.67 -10.92
C PHE A 41 6.91 14.05 -10.46
N PHE A 42 7.58 14.14 -9.31
CA PHE A 42 8.03 15.41 -8.74
C PHE A 42 9.46 15.81 -9.19
N GLY A 43 10.21 14.91 -9.82
CA GLY A 43 11.59 15.12 -10.25
C GLY A 43 12.58 15.33 -9.10
N ILE A 44 12.21 14.94 -7.87
CA ILE A 44 13.05 15.04 -6.67
C ILE A 44 12.85 13.82 -5.79
N SER A 45 13.88 13.47 -5.01
CA SER A 45 13.80 12.38 -4.03
C SER A 45 12.66 12.59 -3.02
N ILE A 46 12.07 11.51 -2.52
CA ILE A 46 11.03 11.54 -1.47
C ILE A 46 11.48 12.31 -0.25
N GLU A 47 12.74 12.16 0.18
CA GLU A 47 13.26 12.88 1.34
C GLU A 47 13.18 14.40 1.15
N ARG A 48 13.63 14.90 -0.01
CA ARG A 48 13.52 16.32 -0.38
C ARG A 48 12.08 16.76 -0.54
N LEU A 49 11.23 15.90 -1.11
CA LEU A 49 9.81 16.19 -1.30
C LEU A 49 9.11 16.34 0.05
N GLN A 50 9.31 15.41 0.99
CA GLN A 50 8.74 15.47 2.34
C GLN A 50 9.18 16.73 3.09
N LYS A 51 10.44 17.16 2.94
CA LYS A 51 10.94 18.43 3.53
C LYS A 51 10.24 19.69 3.00
N LYS A 52 9.62 19.64 1.81
CA LYS A 52 8.83 20.76 1.28
C LYS A 52 7.45 20.87 1.91
N PHE A 53 6.95 19.81 2.56
CA PHE A 53 5.65 19.81 3.21
C PHE A 53 5.78 20.10 4.71
N LEU A 54 4.85 20.91 5.23
CA LEU A 54 4.78 21.21 6.66
C LEU A 54 4.37 19.99 7.50
N THR A 55 3.60 19.06 6.91
CA THR A 55 3.07 17.90 7.63
C THR A 55 3.04 16.65 6.74
N MET A 56 3.20 15.47 7.34
CA MET A 56 3.08 14.20 6.61
C MET A 56 1.70 13.92 6.01
N PRO A 57 0.56 14.31 6.63
CA PRO A 57 -0.75 14.21 5.99
C PRO A 57 -0.84 14.92 4.64
N THR A 58 -0.36 16.17 4.53
CA THR A 58 -0.43 16.92 3.27
C THR A 58 0.46 16.30 2.18
N TYR A 59 1.67 15.83 2.56
CA TYR A 59 2.49 15.01 1.67
C TYR A 59 1.73 13.77 1.15
N ARG A 60 1.04 13.03 2.03
CA ARG A 60 0.27 11.83 1.65
C ARG A 60 -0.90 12.16 0.73
N GLU A 61 -1.50 13.33 0.84
CA GLU A 61 -2.56 13.76 -0.07
C GLU A 61 -2.02 14.03 -1.47
N GLU A 62 -0.88 14.70 -1.59
CA GLU A 62 -0.22 14.93 -2.88
C GLU A 62 0.28 13.63 -3.50
N ALA A 63 0.96 12.78 -2.73
CA ALA A 63 1.44 11.50 -3.21
C ALA A 63 0.29 10.53 -3.59
N ALA A 64 -0.89 10.66 -2.97
CA ALA A 64 -2.07 9.89 -3.37
C ALA A 64 -2.59 10.28 -4.76
N LYS A 65 -2.33 11.51 -5.24
CA LYS A 65 -2.64 11.90 -6.62
C LYS A 65 -1.75 11.15 -7.61
N VAL A 66 -0.49 10.92 -7.26
CA VAL A 66 0.41 10.08 -8.06
C VAL A 66 -0.12 8.64 -8.13
N LEU A 67 -0.56 8.08 -7.00
CA LEU A 67 -1.20 6.76 -6.99
C LEU A 67 -2.43 6.70 -7.92
N LEU A 68 -3.28 7.72 -7.91
CA LEU A 68 -4.43 7.81 -8.84
C LEU A 68 -3.96 7.80 -10.29
N ARG A 69 -2.97 8.62 -10.63
CA ARG A 69 -2.39 8.69 -11.97
C ARG A 69 -1.82 7.34 -12.40
N THR A 70 -1.11 6.64 -11.52
CA THR A 70 -0.58 5.30 -11.80
C THR A 70 -1.71 4.32 -12.10
N LEU A 71 -2.81 4.36 -11.36
CA LEU A 71 -3.99 3.50 -11.56
C LEU A 71 -4.81 3.80 -12.82
N GLU A 72 -4.67 5.01 -13.38
CA GLU A 72 -5.31 5.44 -14.63
C GLU A 72 -4.52 4.98 -15.86
N ARG A 73 -3.26 4.56 -15.70
CA ARG A 73 -2.45 4.08 -16.82
C ARG A 73 -3.00 2.74 -17.35
N PRO A 74 -3.00 2.50 -18.67
CA PRO A 74 -3.52 1.26 -19.26
C PRO A 74 -2.75 -0.01 -18.82
N ASP A 75 -1.45 0.12 -18.58
CA ASP A 75 -0.56 -0.95 -18.10
C ASP A 75 -0.80 -1.30 -16.62
N SER A 76 -1.47 -0.44 -15.86
CA SER A 76 -1.82 -0.67 -14.46
C SER A 76 -3.07 -1.53 -14.25
N ARG A 77 -3.79 -1.87 -15.32
CA ARG A 77 -5.03 -2.68 -15.25
C ARG A 77 -4.77 -4.02 -14.56
N ASP A 78 -3.70 -4.68 -14.95
CA ASP A 78 -3.19 -5.90 -14.34
C ASP A 78 -1.79 -5.60 -13.83
N SER A 79 -1.65 -5.41 -12.53
CA SER A 79 -0.39 -4.94 -11.95
C SER A 79 -0.22 -5.28 -10.48
N VAL A 80 1.04 -5.29 -10.06
CA VAL A 80 1.45 -5.34 -8.65
C VAL A 80 1.99 -3.97 -8.27
N ILE A 81 1.43 -3.36 -7.22
CA ILE A 81 1.78 -2.01 -6.77
C ILE A 81 2.32 -2.09 -5.36
N ALA A 82 3.58 -1.71 -5.16
CA ALA A 82 4.17 -1.56 -3.83
C ALA A 82 3.83 -0.17 -3.27
N LEU A 83 3.27 -0.15 -2.06
CA LEU A 83 2.92 1.07 -1.35
C LEU A 83 3.90 1.32 -0.19
N PRO A 84 4.12 2.59 0.18
CA PRO A 84 4.89 2.93 1.38
C PRO A 84 4.22 2.37 2.64
N PRO A 85 4.92 2.32 3.79
CA PRO A 85 4.36 1.80 5.05
C PRO A 85 3.06 2.50 5.46
N SER A 86 2.91 3.77 5.09
CA SER A 86 1.71 4.57 5.32
C SER A 86 0.62 4.40 4.25
N GLY A 87 0.71 3.41 3.37
CA GLY A 87 -0.20 3.20 2.24
C GLY A 87 -1.67 2.99 2.65
N LEU A 88 -1.94 2.60 3.89
CA LEU A 88 -3.30 2.50 4.47
C LEU A 88 -3.79 3.78 5.16
N MET A 89 -3.04 4.89 5.07
CA MET A 89 -3.34 6.12 5.79
C MET A 89 -3.69 7.28 4.85
N GLY A 90 -4.58 8.17 5.30
CA GLY A 90 -4.85 9.45 4.65
C GLY A 90 -5.32 9.31 3.20
N GLY A 91 -4.72 10.10 2.30
CA GLY A 91 -5.04 10.14 0.87
C GLY A 91 -4.97 8.76 0.19
N TYR A 92 -3.96 7.95 0.50
CA TYR A 92 -3.77 6.64 -0.11
C TYR A 92 -4.96 5.69 0.13
N TRP A 93 -5.51 5.68 1.35
CA TRP A 93 -6.66 4.85 1.69
C TRP A 93 -7.91 5.21 0.89
N ARG A 94 -8.11 6.51 0.64
CA ARG A 94 -9.25 7.01 -0.16
C ARG A 94 -9.18 6.50 -1.60
N VAL A 95 -7.96 6.40 -2.15
CA VAL A 95 -7.73 5.89 -3.50
C VAL A 95 -7.95 4.38 -3.56
N MET A 96 -7.42 3.63 -2.59
CA MET A 96 -7.58 2.17 -2.54
C MET A 96 -9.01 1.70 -2.26
N LYS A 97 -9.81 2.48 -1.51
CA LYS A 97 -11.21 2.16 -1.23
C LYS A 97 -12.13 2.24 -2.44
N LYS A 98 -11.68 2.84 -3.56
CA LYS A 98 -12.50 2.92 -4.76
C LYS A 98 -12.82 1.49 -5.23
N PRO A 99 -14.07 1.17 -5.58
CA PRO A 99 -14.49 -0.16 -6.01
C PRO A 99 -13.84 -0.51 -7.36
N GLN A 100 -12.63 -1.03 -7.29
CA GLN A 100 -11.88 -1.64 -8.36
C GLN A 100 -11.44 -2.99 -7.80
N ALA A 101 -11.52 -4.09 -8.57
CA ALA A 101 -11.14 -5.41 -8.08
C ALA A 101 -9.66 -5.39 -7.64
N SER A 102 -9.46 -5.27 -6.33
CA SER A 102 -8.17 -4.97 -5.71
C SER A 102 -7.94 -6.00 -4.62
N SER A 103 -6.83 -6.71 -4.67
CA SER A 103 -6.38 -7.59 -3.60
C SER A 103 -5.26 -6.90 -2.82
N LEU A 104 -5.43 -6.79 -1.51
CA LEU A 104 -4.44 -6.17 -0.61
C LEU A 104 -3.67 -7.26 0.13
N PHE A 105 -2.34 -7.24 0.01
CA PHE A 105 -1.45 -8.17 0.70
C PHE A 105 -0.49 -7.42 1.62
N SER A 106 -0.35 -7.92 2.85
CA SER A 106 0.63 -7.42 3.81
C SER A 106 1.90 -8.27 3.79
N VAL A 107 3.04 -7.63 3.56
CA VAL A 107 4.37 -8.22 3.63
C VAL A 107 4.97 -7.88 5.00
N THR A 108 5.17 -8.90 5.82
CA THR A 108 5.85 -8.79 7.10
C THR A 108 7.19 -9.53 7.04
N SER A 109 8.24 -8.94 7.61
CA SER A 109 9.51 -9.65 7.78
C SER A 109 9.35 -10.68 8.88
N ARG A 110 9.92 -11.88 8.70
CA ARG A 110 9.83 -13.00 9.65
C ARG A 110 10.65 -12.79 10.94
N LYS A 111 11.19 -11.59 11.18
CA LYS A 111 11.73 -11.22 12.50
C LYS A 111 10.56 -10.85 13.41
N SER A 112 10.28 -11.72 14.36
CA SER A 112 9.29 -11.57 15.43
C SER A 112 9.21 -10.14 15.97
N TYR A 113 8.09 -9.48 15.72
CA TYR A 113 7.57 -8.46 16.64
C TYR A 113 6.08 -8.69 16.79
N TRP A 114 5.73 -9.63 17.68
CA TRP A 114 4.41 -9.76 18.26
C TRP A 114 4.33 -8.75 19.40
N LYS A 115 3.58 -7.67 19.20
CA LYS A 115 3.08 -6.83 20.31
C LYS A 115 1.62 -6.51 20.06
N GLY A 116 0.77 -7.21 20.81
CA GLY A 116 -0.43 -6.64 21.43
C GLY A 116 -1.58 -6.32 20.48
N SER A 117 -2.50 -7.26 20.39
CA SER A 117 -3.91 -7.00 20.13
C SER A 117 -4.44 -5.86 21.04
N CYS A 118 -5.04 -4.83 20.45
CA CYS A 118 -5.94 -3.93 21.17
C CYS A 118 -7.36 -4.25 20.69
N SER A 119 -8.08 -4.98 21.56
CA SER A 119 -9.46 -5.39 21.41
C SER A 119 -10.44 -4.29 21.84
N SER A 120 -11.37 -3.98 20.95
CA SER A 120 -12.74 -3.55 21.28
C SER A 120 -13.55 -4.02 20.08
N THR A 121 -14.60 -4.84 20.15
CA THR A 121 -15.65 -4.96 21.15
C THR A 121 -16.44 -6.21 20.77
N SER A 122 -16.86 -7.03 21.72
CA SER A 122 -18.19 -7.69 21.78
C SER A 122 -18.14 -8.92 22.70
N THR A 123 -19.11 -8.91 23.61
CA THR A 123 -19.46 -9.92 24.61
C THR A 123 -19.58 -11.33 24.01
N PRO A 124 -19.31 -12.38 24.80
CA PRO A 124 -20.17 -13.54 24.75
C PRO A 124 -20.77 -13.90 26.10
N SER A 125 -22.06 -14.15 26.02
CA SER A 125 -22.95 -14.77 27.00
C SER A 125 -22.35 -15.98 27.72
N ARG A 126 -22.60 -15.97 29.03
CA ARG A 126 -22.66 -17.08 29.98
C ARG A 126 -23.23 -18.36 29.32
N LEU A 127 -22.44 -19.44 29.33
CA LEU A 127 -22.89 -20.82 29.15
C LEU A 127 -22.43 -21.62 30.38
N THR A 128 -23.38 -22.35 30.93
CA THR A 128 -23.35 -23.11 32.19
C THR A 128 -22.51 -24.39 32.09
N LYS A 129 -21.93 -24.81 33.23
CA LYS A 129 -21.97 -26.18 33.82
C LYS A 129 -20.81 -26.40 34.82
N ASN A 130 -21.11 -26.30 36.11
CA ASN A 130 -21.17 -27.41 37.08
C ASN A 130 -21.37 -26.85 38.49
#